data_AF-A0A9E5TT83-F1
#
_entry.id   AF-A0A9E5TT83-F1
#
_cell.length_a   1.000
_cell.length_b   1.000
_cell.length_c   1.000
_cell.angle_alpha   90.00
_cell.angle_beta   90.00
_cell.angle_gamma   90.00
#
_symmetry.space_group_name_H-M   'P 1'
#
loop_
_entity.id
_entity.type
_entity.pdbx_description
1 polymer ?
#
loop_
_entity_poly.entity_id
_entity_poly.type
_entity_poly.pdbx_seq_one_letter_code
_entity_poly.pdbx_strand_id
1 'polypeptide(L)'
;MKKLISIIIAAAFVCTIMSSIASADTFPRSWLWSSTPLQMVDTSKYKKDPPYTIGFSNASISNSWRVFFARQVQAEAENHKDVIKKFYITDANDKPDKQIGDVEDLVAKGIDLLLLSAATMAALDPITTRTMKQGIPVICVDRRVSSDNFVSFVT
;
A
#
# COMPACT_ATOMS: atom_id res chain seq x y z
N MET A 1 -50.05 3.05 18.02
CA MET A 1 -49.47 2.20 16.95
C MET A 1 -48.72 3.01 15.89
N LYS A 2 -49.33 4.02 15.24
CA LYS A 2 -48.66 4.83 14.19
C LYS A 2 -47.39 5.57 14.66
N LYS A 3 -47.38 6.15 15.87
CA LYS A 3 -46.20 6.84 16.45
C LYS A 3 -45.03 5.89 16.77
N LEU A 4 -45.30 4.63 17.13
CA LEU A 4 -44.27 3.65 17.47
C LEU A 4 -43.55 3.15 16.21
N ILE A 5 -44.29 2.97 15.11
CA ILE A 5 -43.77 2.54 13.81
C ILE A 5 -42.88 3.64 13.20
N SER A 6 -43.26 4.93 13.31
CA SER A 6 -42.41 6.05 12.86
C SER A 6 -41.08 6.14 13.62
N ILE A 7 -41.05 5.84 14.92
CA ILE A 7 -39.82 5.90 15.73
C ILE A 7 -38.85 4.77 15.34
N ILE A 8 -39.37 3.56 15.08
CA ILE A 8 -38.55 2.41 14.66
C ILE A 8 -37.97 2.64 13.26
N ILE A 9 -38.74 3.20 12.32
CA ILE A 9 -38.25 3.53 10.97
C ILE A 9 -37.20 4.63 11.02
N ALA A 10 -37.39 5.68 11.84
CA ALA A 10 -36.40 6.74 12.01
C ALA A 10 -35.10 6.22 12.64
N ALA A 11 -35.19 5.35 13.66
CA ALA A 11 -34.03 4.74 14.30
C ALA A 11 -33.26 3.81 13.34
N ALA A 12 -33.96 3.00 12.55
CA ALA A 12 -33.33 2.14 11.54
C ALA A 12 -32.61 2.97 10.45
N PHE A 13 -33.22 4.09 10.02
CA PHE A 13 -32.62 4.99 9.03
C PHE A 13 -31.37 5.71 9.57
N VAL A 14 -31.40 6.17 10.82
CA VAL A 14 -30.25 6.79 11.50
C VAL A 14 -29.11 5.79 11.71
N CYS A 15 -29.41 4.53 12.09
CA CYS A 15 -28.40 3.47 12.21
C CYS A 15 -27.74 3.15 10.86
N THR A 16 -28.48 3.12 9.74
CA THR A 16 -27.89 2.92 8.41
C THR A 16 -26.99 4.07 7.98
N ILE A 17 -27.36 5.33 8.30
CA ILE A 17 -26.54 6.51 7.96
C ILE A 17 -25.26 6.56 8.82
N MET A 18 -25.34 6.26 10.11
CA MET A 18 -24.16 6.18 10.99
C MET A 18 -23.20 5.05 10.60
N SER A 19 -23.71 3.91 10.14
CA SER A 19 -22.90 2.80 9.62
C SER A 19 -22.11 3.20 8.37
N SER A 20 -22.73 3.97 7.47
CA SER A 20 -22.09 4.48 6.26
C SER A 20 -21.04 5.57 6.54
N ILE A 21 -21.22 6.38 7.57
CA ILE A 21 -20.24 7.41 7.96
C ILE A 21 -19.03 6.77 8.65
N ALA A 22 -19.23 5.79 9.53
CA ALA A 22 -18.13 5.07 10.19
C ALA A 22 -17.24 4.28 9.19
N SER A 23 -17.81 3.91 8.04
CA SER A 23 -17.05 3.22 6.98
C SER A 23 -16.27 4.20 6.10
N ALA A 24 -16.67 5.48 6.02
CA ALA A 24 -16.01 6.48 5.17
C ALA A 24 -14.56 6.76 5.58
N ASP A 25 -14.25 6.74 6.89
CA ASP A 25 -12.89 6.92 7.40
C ASP A 25 -11.97 5.72 7.11
N THR A 26 -12.55 4.56 6.77
CA THR A 26 -11.80 3.33 6.45
C THR A 26 -11.54 3.13 4.96
N PHE A 27 -12.16 3.93 4.09
CA PHE A 27 -11.94 3.82 2.65
C PHE A 27 -10.83 4.75 2.17
N PRO A 28 -9.92 4.27 1.32
CA PRO A 28 -8.89 5.13 0.75
C PRO A 28 -9.57 6.26 -0.04
N ARG A 29 -8.93 7.44 0.03
CA ARG A 29 -9.46 8.69 -0.54
C ARG A 29 -9.85 8.55 -2.01
N SER A 30 -9.22 7.62 -2.74
CA SER A 30 -9.53 7.20 -4.11
C SER A 30 -11.01 6.89 -4.35
N TRP A 31 -11.76 6.48 -3.33
CA TRP A 31 -13.21 6.31 -3.38
C TRP A 31 -13.97 7.58 -3.81
N LEU A 32 -13.45 8.77 -3.50
CA LEU A 32 -14.10 10.05 -3.83
C LEU A 32 -14.03 10.41 -5.31
N TRP A 33 -13.12 9.81 -6.08
CA TRP A 33 -12.86 10.21 -7.48
C TRP A 33 -12.79 9.04 -8.46
N SER A 34 -12.90 7.79 -7.98
CA SER A 34 -12.97 6.60 -8.81
C SER A 34 -14.40 6.09 -8.92
N SER A 35 -14.91 5.98 -10.14
CA SER A 35 -16.17 5.28 -10.44
C SER A 35 -16.04 3.75 -10.42
N THR A 36 -14.81 3.23 -10.39
CA THR A 36 -14.53 1.80 -10.22
C THR A 36 -14.66 1.42 -8.75
N PRO A 37 -15.47 0.40 -8.40
CA PRO A 37 -15.55 -0.10 -7.04
C PRO A 37 -14.17 -0.51 -6.51
N LEU A 38 -13.79 0.01 -5.34
CA LEU A 38 -12.58 -0.42 -4.66
C LEU A 38 -12.72 -1.89 -4.26
N GLN A 39 -11.94 -2.76 -4.89
CA GLN A 39 -11.90 -4.17 -4.53
C GLN A 39 -10.93 -4.35 -3.36
N MET A 40 -11.47 -4.68 -2.19
CA MET A 40 -10.66 -5.02 -1.03
C MET A 40 -10.03 -6.40 -1.22
N VAL A 41 -8.74 -6.50 -0.95
CA VAL A 41 -7.98 -7.75 -0.97
C VAL A 41 -7.85 -8.28 0.46
N ASP A 42 -8.11 -9.56 0.67
CA ASP A 42 -7.87 -10.19 1.97
C ASP A 42 -6.35 -10.32 2.22
N THR A 43 -5.87 -9.58 3.23
CA THR A 43 -4.46 -9.53 3.64
C THR A 43 -4.21 -10.30 4.94
N SER A 44 -5.19 -11.04 5.46
CA SER A 44 -5.09 -11.76 6.75
C SER A 44 -3.87 -12.69 6.82
N LYS A 45 -3.48 -13.29 5.69
CA LYS A 45 -2.30 -14.16 5.58
C LYS A 45 -0.95 -13.45 5.80
N TYR A 46 -0.92 -12.12 5.71
CA TYR A 46 0.28 -11.30 5.92
C TYR A 46 0.32 -10.65 7.30
N LYS A 47 -0.69 -10.90 8.14
CA LYS A 47 -0.79 -10.28 9.46
C LYS A 47 0.43 -10.62 10.32
N LYS A 48 1.04 -9.58 10.87
CA LYS A 48 2.13 -9.64 11.86
C LYS A 48 1.87 -8.57 12.91
N ASP A 49 2.41 -8.75 14.10
CA ASP A 49 2.35 -7.73 15.15
C ASP A 49 3.50 -6.72 14.96
N PRO A 50 3.28 -5.42 15.22
CA PRO A 50 4.35 -4.43 15.19
C PRO A 50 5.45 -4.72 16.23
N PRO A 51 6.68 -4.21 16.04
CA PRO A 51 7.05 -3.18 15.08
C PRO A 51 7.63 -3.73 13.76
N TYR A 52 7.22 -3.16 12.63
CA TYR A 52 7.51 -3.64 11.27
C TYR A 52 8.84 -3.15 10.71
N THR A 53 9.46 -3.94 9.84
CA THR A 53 10.57 -3.52 8.98
C THR A 53 10.06 -3.35 7.55
N ILE A 54 10.10 -2.15 6.99
CA ILE A 54 9.56 -1.85 5.65
C ILE A 54 10.69 -1.51 4.70
N GLY A 55 10.65 -2.08 3.50
CA GLY A 55 11.57 -1.73 2.40
C GLY A 55 10.85 -0.96 1.31
N PHE A 56 11.44 0.13 0.83
CA PHE A 56 10.99 0.86 -0.34
C PHE A 56 12.04 0.77 -1.45
N SER A 57 11.73 -0.01 -2.49
CA SER A 57 12.51 -0.08 -3.72
C SER A 57 12.01 0.97 -4.71
N ASN A 58 12.70 2.10 -4.78
CA ASN A 58 12.33 3.20 -5.66
C ASN A 58 13.09 3.13 -7.00
N ALA A 59 12.38 3.35 -8.10
CA ALA A 59 12.99 3.31 -9.43
C ALA A 59 14.06 4.39 -9.64
N SER A 60 13.84 5.61 -9.14
CA SER A 60 14.77 6.74 -9.34
C SER A 60 14.41 7.97 -8.54
N ILE A 61 15.39 8.87 -8.40
CA ILE A 61 15.23 10.27 -7.95
C ILE A 61 15.58 11.26 -9.07
N SER A 62 15.38 10.88 -10.34
CA SER A 62 15.90 11.59 -11.52
C SER A 62 15.25 12.93 -11.83
N ASN A 63 14.17 13.31 -11.14
CA ASN A 63 13.54 14.62 -11.27
C ASN A 63 12.97 15.11 -9.93
N SER A 64 12.60 16.39 -9.89
CA SER A 64 12.14 17.07 -8.66
C SER A 64 10.90 16.40 -8.03
N TRP A 65 9.95 15.94 -8.84
CA TRP A 65 8.78 15.22 -8.35
C TRP A 65 9.18 13.91 -7.68
N ARG A 66 10.12 13.15 -8.27
CA ARG A 66 10.62 11.89 -7.68
C ARG A 66 11.42 12.09 -6.41
N VAL A 67 12.24 13.15 -6.35
CA VAL A 67 12.94 13.55 -5.12
C VAL A 67 11.93 13.87 -4.02
N PHE A 68 10.90 14.66 -4.34
CA PHE A 68 9.86 15.03 -3.39
C PHE A 68 9.06 13.81 -2.92
N PHE A 69 8.62 12.95 -3.84
CA PHE A 69 7.90 11.72 -3.56
C PHE A 69 8.69 10.81 -2.59
N ALA A 70 9.96 10.51 -2.89
CA ALA A 70 10.79 9.68 -2.03
C ALA A 70 10.94 10.26 -0.61
N ARG A 71 11.12 11.58 -0.51
CA ARG A 71 11.19 12.29 0.78
C ARG A 71 9.89 12.22 1.55
N GLN A 72 8.74 12.34 0.90
CA GLN A 72 7.44 12.27 1.57
C GLN A 72 7.15 10.86 2.10
N VAL A 73 7.48 9.81 1.33
CA VAL A 73 7.35 8.44 1.83
C VAL A 73 8.24 8.21 3.05
N GLN A 74 9.48 8.71 3.01
CA GLN A 74 10.39 8.61 4.16
C GLN A 74 9.88 9.41 5.37
N ALA A 75 9.45 10.65 5.17
CA ALA A 75 8.93 11.51 6.23
C ALA A 75 7.70 10.88 6.91
N GLU A 76 6.80 10.29 6.12
CA GLU A 76 5.65 9.58 6.68
C GLU A 76 6.08 8.36 7.49
N ALA A 77 7.02 7.54 6.99
CA ALA A 77 7.55 6.42 7.77
C ALA A 77 8.18 6.87 9.10
N GLU A 78 8.80 8.06 9.14
CA GLU A 78 9.37 8.65 10.35
C GLU A 78 8.31 9.17 11.35
N ASN A 79 7.09 9.46 10.88
CA ASN A 79 5.96 9.84 11.73
C ASN A 79 5.31 8.63 12.43
N HIS A 80 5.49 7.41 11.89
CA HIS A 80 4.91 6.16 12.41
C HIS A 80 5.94 5.28 13.13
N LYS A 81 6.87 5.90 13.90
CA LYS A 81 7.91 5.17 14.66
C LYS A 81 7.37 4.30 15.80
N ASP A 82 6.11 4.49 16.18
CA ASP A 82 5.39 3.64 17.12
C ASP A 82 5.10 2.24 16.55
N VAL A 83 4.99 2.12 15.23
CA VAL A 83 4.72 0.83 14.54
C VAL A 83 5.79 0.42 13.55
N ILE A 84 6.63 1.34 13.05
CA ILE A 84 7.74 1.04 12.12
C ILE A 84 9.05 1.00 12.89
N LYS A 85 9.62 -0.21 13.01
CA LYS A 85 10.95 -0.45 13.61
C LYS A 85 12.07 0.12 12.74
N LYS A 86 11.99 -0.13 11.43
CA LYS A 86 13.03 0.21 10.44
C LYS A 86 12.38 0.49 9.09
N PHE A 87 12.87 1.52 8.43
CA PHE A 87 12.51 1.85 7.06
C PHE A 87 13.77 1.90 6.21
N TYR A 88 13.81 1.08 5.15
CA TYR A 88 14.89 1.07 4.17
C TYR A 88 14.37 1.70 2.88
N ILE A 89 15.17 2.56 2.26
CA ILE A 89 14.89 3.11 0.93
C ILE A 89 16.09 2.86 0.03
N THR A 90 15.83 2.41 -1.19
CA THR A 90 16.85 2.26 -2.24
C THR A 90 16.49 3.12 -3.44
N ASP A 91 17.51 3.59 -4.15
CA ASP A 91 17.37 4.29 -5.42
C ASP A 91 18.01 3.44 -6.53
N ALA A 92 17.20 2.94 -7.45
CA ALA A 92 17.68 2.13 -8.56
C ALA A 92 18.32 2.95 -9.69
N ASN A 93 18.25 4.28 -9.64
CA ASN A 93 18.81 5.17 -10.67
C ASN A 93 18.36 4.80 -12.10
N ASP A 94 17.07 4.49 -12.24
CA ASP A 94 16.39 4.04 -13.47
C ASP A 94 17.05 2.80 -14.13
N LYS A 95 17.72 1.95 -13.34
CA LYS A 95 18.35 0.70 -13.80
C LYS A 95 17.60 -0.53 -13.25
N PRO A 96 16.80 -1.25 -14.08
CA PRO A 96 16.04 -2.41 -13.63
C PRO A 96 16.88 -3.52 -12.99
N ASP A 97 18.05 -3.84 -13.56
CA ASP A 97 18.93 -4.88 -13.02
C ASP A 97 19.45 -4.53 -11.62
N LYS A 98 19.77 -3.25 -11.40
CA LYS A 98 20.11 -2.76 -10.07
C LYS A 98 18.91 -2.90 -9.12
N GLN A 99 17.71 -2.51 -9.58
CA GLN A 99 16.51 -2.57 -8.75
C GLN A 99 16.17 -4.01 -8.31
N ILE A 100 16.40 -4.99 -9.17
CA ILE A 100 16.23 -6.42 -8.82
C ILE A 100 17.14 -6.78 -7.66
N GLY A 101 18.43 -6.43 -7.74
CA GLY A 101 19.40 -6.62 -6.65
C GLY A 101 19.01 -5.86 -5.37
N ASP A 102 18.53 -4.62 -5.50
CA ASP A 102 18.04 -3.85 -4.35
C ASP A 102 16.86 -4.56 -3.65
N VAL A 103 15.92 -5.15 -4.41
CA VAL A 103 14.80 -5.91 -3.83
C VAL A 103 15.31 -7.17 -3.12
N GLU A 104 16.26 -7.89 -3.71
CA GLU A 104 16.86 -9.08 -3.09
C GLU A 104 17.59 -8.72 -1.77
N ASP A 105 18.32 -7.61 -1.75
CA ASP A 105 18.96 -7.09 -0.54
C ASP A 105 17.94 -6.68 0.54
N LEU A 106 16.83 -6.06 0.16
CA LEU A 106 15.75 -5.70 1.08
C LEU A 106 15.11 -6.96 1.68
N VAL A 107 14.79 -7.96 0.85
CA VAL A 107 14.27 -9.25 1.30
C VAL A 107 15.25 -9.93 2.25
N ALA A 108 16.55 -9.93 1.93
CA ALA A 108 17.60 -10.48 2.78
C ALA A 108 17.74 -9.74 4.13
N LYS A 109 17.41 -8.44 4.18
CA LYS A 109 17.32 -7.66 5.43
C LYS A 109 16.09 -7.99 6.28
N GLY A 110 15.22 -8.88 5.82
CA GLY A 110 14.05 -9.36 6.57
C GLY A 110 12.92 -8.33 6.62
N ILE A 111 12.65 -7.63 5.51
CA ILE A 111 11.48 -6.75 5.43
C ILE A 111 10.17 -7.54 5.59
N ASP A 112 9.22 -6.94 6.29
CA ASP A 112 7.86 -7.44 6.45
C ASP A 112 6.94 -7.00 5.32
N LEU A 113 7.28 -5.92 4.61
CA LEU A 113 6.52 -5.36 3.50
C LEU A 113 7.46 -4.67 2.50
N LEU A 114 7.18 -4.85 1.21
CA LEU A 114 7.87 -4.16 0.12
C LEU A 114 6.96 -3.09 -0.50
N LEU A 115 7.36 -1.84 -0.42
CA LEU A 115 6.90 -0.79 -1.32
C LEU A 115 7.76 -0.83 -2.59
N LEU A 116 7.12 -0.83 -3.76
CA LEU A 116 7.82 -0.91 -5.04
C LEU A 116 7.34 0.18 -5.99
N SER A 117 8.24 1.04 -6.44
CA SER A 117 8.04 1.86 -7.64
C SER A 117 8.89 1.25 -8.74
N ALA A 118 8.29 0.46 -9.62
CA ALA A 118 9.03 -0.34 -10.61
C ALA A 118 9.71 0.53 -11.69
N ALA A 119 10.99 0.28 -11.99
CA ALA A 119 11.71 0.98 -13.05
C ALA A 119 11.14 0.65 -14.44
N THR A 120 10.82 -0.63 -14.66
CA THR A 120 10.01 -1.07 -15.80
C THR A 120 9.02 -2.14 -15.36
N MET A 121 7.84 -2.16 -15.99
CA MET A 121 6.77 -3.08 -15.61
C MET A 121 7.18 -4.55 -15.75
N ALA A 122 7.83 -4.89 -16.86
CA ALA A 122 8.13 -6.28 -17.22
C ALA A 122 9.34 -6.84 -16.46
N ALA A 123 10.40 -6.05 -16.25
CA ALA A 123 11.62 -6.57 -15.62
C ALA A 123 11.43 -6.84 -14.12
N LEU A 124 10.59 -6.05 -13.45
CA LEU A 124 10.37 -6.18 -12.00
C LEU A 124 9.25 -7.18 -11.66
N ASP A 125 8.45 -7.63 -12.62
CA ASP A 125 7.35 -8.57 -12.41
C ASP A 125 7.81 -9.94 -11.82
N PRO A 126 8.90 -10.56 -12.32
CA PRO A 126 9.35 -11.85 -11.79
C PRO A 126 9.83 -11.77 -10.34
N ILE A 127 10.62 -10.74 -9.97
CA ILE A 127 11.10 -10.58 -8.59
C ILE A 127 9.94 -10.24 -7.66
N THR A 128 9.00 -9.40 -8.10
CA THR A 128 7.77 -9.08 -7.34
C THR A 128 6.96 -10.33 -7.05
N THR A 129 6.76 -11.17 -8.06
CA THR A 129 6.06 -12.45 -7.91
C THR A 129 6.80 -13.40 -6.95
N ARG A 130 8.14 -13.44 -6.99
CA ARG A 130 8.93 -14.22 -6.03
C ARG A 130 8.76 -13.70 -4.60
N THR A 131 8.86 -12.40 -4.38
CA THR A 131 8.69 -11.77 -3.07
C THR A 131 7.31 -12.07 -2.48
N MET A 132 6.24 -11.95 -3.29
CA MET A 132 4.88 -12.32 -2.88
C MET A 132 4.76 -13.79 -2.48
N LYS A 133 5.40 -14.70 -3.24
CA LYS A 133 5.42 -16.15 -2.93
C LYS A 133 6.20 -16.48 -1.66
N GLN A 134 7.15 -15.64 -1.26
CA GLN A 134 7.86 -15.75 0.02
C GLN A 134 7.02 -15.24 1.21
N GLY A 135 5.78 -14.81 0.97
CA GLY A 135 4.89 -14.31 2.02
C GLY A 135 5.14 -12.85 2.42
N ILE A 136 5.92 -12.11 1.62
CA ILE A 136 6.13 -10.67 1.83
C ILE A 136 5.14 -9.93 0.92
N PRO A 137 4.16 -9.19 1.47
CA PRO A 137 3.23 -8.40 0.67
C PRO A 137 3.97 -7.27 -0.06
N VAL A 138 3.65 -7.11 -1.34
CA VAL A 138 4.17 -6.04 -2.20
C VAL A 138 3.07 -5.05 -2.48
N ILE A 139 3.35 -3.76 -2.28
CA ILE A 139 2.49 -2.64 -2.64
C ILE A 139 3.20 -1.86 -3.74
N CYS A 140 2.60 -1.79 -4.92
CA CYS A 140 3.11 -0.95 -6.00
C CYS A 140 2.73 0.51 -5.73
N VAL A 141 3.65 1.45 -5.91
CA VAL A 141 3.42 2.88 -5.67
C VAL A 141 3.98 3.68 -6.85
N ASP A 142 3.17 4.59 -7.42
CA ASP A 142 3.44 5.38 -8.64
C ASP A 142 3.60 4.52 -9.92
N ARG A 143 4.45 3.49 -9.87
CA ARG A 143 4.73 2.56 -10.97
C ARG A 143 4.45 1.14 -10.54
N ARG A 144 3.74 0.40 -11.40
CA ARG A 144 3.36 -1.00 -11.20
C ARG A 144 4.20 -1.96 -12.04
N VAL A 145 4.05 -3.25 -11.76
CA VAL A 145 4.52 -4.34 -12.62
C VAL A 145 3.44 -4.76 -13.63
N SER A 146 3.82 -5.61 -14.58
CA SER A 146 2.95 -6.05 -15.68
C SER A 146 1.74 -6.86 -15.21
N SER A 147 1.93 -7.76 -14.25
CA SER A 147 0.84 -8.58 -13.71
C SER A 147 0.11 -7.85 -12.57
N ASP A 148 -0.91 -8.51 -12.02
CA ASP A 148 -1.58 -8.13 -10.77
C ASP A 148 -1.02 -8.93 -9.57
N ASN A 149 0.22 -9.44 -9.66
CA ASN A 149 0.88 -10.18 -8.58
C ASN A 149 1.42 -9.24 -7.48
N PHE A 150 0.57 -8.36 -6.96
CA PHE A 150 0.83 -7.46 -5.85
C PHE A 150 -0.47 -7.26 -5.06
N VAL A 151 -0.39 -6.71 -3.84
CA VAL A 151 -1.58 -6.56 -2.97
C VAL A 151 -2.41 -5.33 -3.35
N SER A 152 -1.75 -4.20 -3.58
CA SER A 152 -2.42 -2.95 -3.93
C SER A 152 -1.51 -2.08 -4.80
N PHE A 153 -2.13 -1.17 -5.56
CA PHE A 153 -1.46 -0.14 -6.32
C PHE A 153 -1.93 1.24 -5.85
N VAL A 154 -0.98 2.10 -5.50
CA VAL A 154 -1.22 3.45 -4.98
C VAL A 154 -0.64 4.49 -5.96
N THR A 155 -1.43 5.51 -6.31
CA THR A 155 -1.05 6.64 -7.17
C THR A 155 -1.42 7.97 -6.54
#